data_AF-A0A1H9TC52-F1
#
_entry.id   AF-A0A1H9TC52-F1
#
_cell.length_a   1.000
_cell.length_b   1.000
_cell.length_c   1.000
_cell.angle_alpha   90.00
_cell.angle_beta   90.00
_cell.angle_gamma   90.00
#
_symmetry.space_group_name_H-M   'P 1'
#
loop_
_entity.id
_entity.type
_entity.pdbx_description
1 polymer ?
#
loop_
_entity_poly.entity_id
_entity_poly.type
_entity_poly.pdbx_seq_one_letter_code
_entity_poly.pdbx_strand_id
1 'polypeptide(L)'
;MRPTPLALAALLAAAPVAAQEFDDAYEVIGTLELTLGGEDHTLYALNDTERDRAYVTAQDSAGFTIVTISAVAEDDGRPARPFATLLATLEDGAVADGTVSVDWRTEDRVLMANSDSGAPADVTDFSRGDDGAITLSFSGEMQPMESGDDMDASPIEGGTPVAVEGTFTGTLPQ
;
A
#
# COMPACT_ATOMS: atom_id res chain seq x y z
N MET A 1 61.81 2.48 -18.02
CA MET A 1 60.95 2.43 -16.82
C MET A 1 59.56 2.89 -17.24
N ARG A 2 58.57 2.00 -17.24
CA ARG A 2 57.19 2.26 -17.67
C ARG A 2 56.28 2.29 -16.43
N PRO A 3 55.25 3.14 -16.40
CA PRO A 3 54.57 3.58 -15.18
C PRO A 3 53.53 2.58 -14.66
N THR A 4 53.36 2.60 -13.34
CA THR A 4 52.34 1.89 -12.56
C THR A 4 50.92 2.36 -12.96
N PRO A 5 49.94 1.46 -13.17
CA PRO A 5 48.57 1.87 -13.48
C PRO A 5 47.87 2.43 -12.23
N LEU A 6 47.28 3.61 -12.39
CA LEU A 6 46.36 4.26 -11.45
C LEU A 6 45.13 3.35 -11.25
N ALA A 7 44.83 3.01 -10.00
CA ALA A 7 43.57 2.40 -9.62
C ALA A 7 42.44 3.45 -9.76
N LEU A 8 41.50 3.19 -10.66
CA LEU A 8 40.31 4.02 -10.85
C LEU A 8 39.26 3.56 -9.82
N ALA A 9 39.07 4.35 -8.76
CA ALA A 9 37.97 4.17 -7.83
C ALA A 9 36.65 4.52 -8.55
N ALA A 10 35.81 3.51 -8.77
CA ALA A 10 34.46 3.69 -9.27
C ALA A 10 33.59 4.28 -8.14
N LEU A 11 33.39 5.61 -8.18
CA LEU A 11 32.31 6.28 -7.44
C LEU A 11 31.00 5.87 -8.10
N LEU A 12 30.30 4.91 -7.51
CA LEU A 12 28.90 4.64 -7.79
C LEU A 12 28.10 5.89 -7.39
N ALA A 13 27.79 6.72 -8.37
CA ALA A 13 26.80 7.77 -8.21
C ALA A 13 25.44 7.11 -8.05
N ALA A 14 24.99 6.94 -6.80
CA ALA A 14 23.59 6.79 -6.51
C ALA A 14 22.93 8.12 -6.94
N ALA A 15 22.29 8.12 -8.10
CA ALA A 15 21.48 9.26 -8.51
C ALA A 15 20.41 9.48 -7.44
N PRO A 16 20.12 10.74 -7.05
CA PRO A 16 19.00 11.01 -6.17
C PRO A 16 17.75 10.53 -6.91
N VAL A 17 17.08 9.51 -6.35
CA VAL A 17 15.69 9.26 -6.67
C VAL A 17 15.00 10.59 -6.38
N ALA A 18 14.46 11.24 -7.41
CA ALA A 18 13.60 12.39 -7.21
C ALA A 18 12.49 11.90 -6.28
N ALA A 19 12.52 12.35 -5.02
CA ALA A 19 11.41 12.11 -4.12
C ALA A 19 10.20 12.71 -4.82
N GLN A 20 9.19 11.89 -5.09
CA GLN A 20 7.98 12.35 -5.75
C GLN A 20 7.36 13.42 -4.86
N GLU A 21 7.23 14.65 -5.37
CA GLU A 21 6.87 15.83 -4.57
C GLU A 21 5.36 16.04 -4.62
N PHE A 22 4.68 15.89 -3.48
CA PHE A 22 3.29 16.33 -3.32
C PHE A 22 3.27 17.83 -2.97
N ASP A 23 2.14 18.49 -3.24
CA ASP A 23 1.83 19.85 -2.82
C ASP A 23 2.00 19.99 -1.29
N ASP A 24 2.35 21.18 -0.80
CA ASP A 24 2.57 21.48 0.63
C ASP A 24 1.38 21.11 1.55
N ALA A 25 0.19 20.91 0.99
CA ALA A 25 -0.99 20.44 1.72
C ALA A 25 -0.87 18.98 2.18
N TYR A 26 0.03 18.20 1.58
CA TYR A 26 0.19 16.76 1.81
C TYR A 26 1.57 16.43 2.37
N GLU A 27 1.58 15.75 3.51
CA GLU A 27 2.77 15.14 4.06
C GLU A 27 2.77 13.64 3.77
N VAL A 28 3.86 13.11 3.20
CA VAL A 28 4.01 11.66 3.00
C VAL A 28 4.33 11.01 4.35
N ILE A 29 3.43 10.15 4.82
CA ILE A 29 3.55 9.43 6.10
C ILE A 29 3.80 7.91 5.92
N GLY A 30 3.83 7.44 4.68
CA GLY A 30 4.20 6.06 4.37
C GLY A 30 4.29 5.77 2.88
N THR A 31 4.90 4.65 2.56
CA THR A 31 5.09 4.14 1.21
C THR A 31 4.61 2.71 1.13
N LEU A 32 3.89 2.39 0.07
CA LEU A 32 3.50 1.05 -0.33
C LEU A 32 4.22 0.70 -1.63
N GLU A 33 5.14 -0.25 -1.56
CA GLU A 33 5.72 -0.90 -2.74
C GLU A 33 4.89 -2.14 -3.05
N LEU A 34 4.40 -2.27 -4.28
CA LEU A 34 3.43 -3.28 -4.68
C LEU A 34 3.78 -3.84 -6.06
N THR A 35 3.77 -5.16 -6.19
CA THR A 35 3.84 -5.83 -7.48
C THR A 35 2.46 -6.42 -7.80
N LEU A 36 1.84 -5.98 -8.90
CA LEU A 36 0.52 -6.43 -9.34
C LEU A 36 0.61 -7.02 -10.73
N GLY A 37 0.33 -8.32 -10.86
CA GLY A 37 0.42 -9.00 -12.16
C GLY A 37 1.82 -8.96 -12.80
N GLY A 38 2.86 -8.78 -11.98
CA GLY A 38 4.25 -8.63 -12.42
C GLY A 38 4.67 -7.20 -12.76
N GLU A 39 3.81 -6.20 -12.56
CA GLU A 39 4.16 -4.78 -12.69
C GLU A 39 4.38 -4.16 -11.31
N ASP A 40 5.50 -3.45 -11.15
CA ASP A 40 5.85 -2.78 -9.90
C ASP A 40 5.21 -1.39 -9.83
N HIS A 41 4.68 -1.05 -8.66
CA HIS A 41 4.03 0.19 -8.33
C HIS A 41 4.54 0.72 -6.98
N THR A 42 4.85 2.01 -6.94
CA THR A 42 5.11 2.74 -5.69
C THR A 42 3.95 3.68 -5.44
N LEU A 43 3.32 3.56 -4.27
CA LEU A 43 2.22 4.41 -3.82
C LEU A 43 2.53 5.02 -2.46
N TYR A 44 1.85 6.12 -2.12
CA TYR A 44 2.12 6.91 -0.93
C TYR A 44 0.90 7.04 -0.05
N ALA A 45 1.08 6.81 1.25
CA ALA A 45 0.10 7.17 2.26
C ALA A 45 0.37 8.60 2.73
N LEU A 46 -0.67 9.43 2.76
CA LEU A 46 -0.56 10.87 2.96
C LEU A 46 -1.29 11.31 4.23
N ASN A 47 -0.83 12.42 4.79
CA ASN A 47 -1.54 13.25 5.75
C ASN A 47 -1.96 14.56 5.05
N ASP A 48 -3.27 14.73 4.81
CA ASP A 48 -3.84 15.97 4.29
C ASP A 48 -3.96 16.98 5.44
N THR A 49 -2.98 17.87 5.51
CA THR A 49 -2.83 18.84 6.62
C THR A 49 -3.87 19.95 6.59
N GLU A 50 -4.49 20.21 5.44
CA GLU A 50 -5.56 21.20 5.31
C GLU A 50 -6.91 20.65 5.78
N ARG A 51 -7.12 19.33 5.61
CA ARG A 51 -8.39 18.67 5.95
C ARG A 51 -8.34 17.80 7.21
N ASP A 52 -7.19 17.73 7.88
CA ASP A 52 -6.96 16.90 9.06
C ASP A 52 -7.33 15.43 8.79
N ARG A 53 -6.85 14.89 7.67
CA ARG A 53 -7.19 13.54 7.21
C ARG A 53 -5.93 12.76 6.84
N ALA A 54 -5.64 11.75 7.64
CA ALA A 54 -4.60 10.77 7.33
C ALA A 54 -5.14 9.58 6.55
N TYR A 55 -4.28 9.03 5.70
CA TYR A 55 -4.57 7.84 4.89
C TYR A 55 -4.19 6.56 5.64
N VAL A 56 -3.46 6.68 6.75
CA VAL A 56 -3.20 5.60 7.70
C VAL A 56 -4.01 5.88 8.96
N THR A 57 -4.86 4.94 9.36
CA THR A 57 -5.64 5.04 10.61
C THR A 57 -5.59 3.73 11.38
N ALA A 58 -5.73 3.83 12.70
CA ALA A 58 -5.94 2.71 13.59
C ALA A 58 -7.13 3.04 14.49
N GLN A 59 -8.17 2.20 14.45
CA GLN A 59 -9.38 2.40 15.24
C GLN A 59 -9.61 1.20 16.15
N ASP A 60 -9.67 1.47 17.45
CA ASP A 60 -10.02 0.46 18.45
C ASP A 60 -11.55 0.31 18.54
N SER A 61 -12.02 -0.93 18.50
CA SER A 61 -13.43 -1.27 18.63
C SER A 61 -13.59 -2.62 19.30
N ALA A 62 -14.39 -2.68 20.37
CA ALA A 62 -14.85 -3.92 20.99
C ALA A 62 -13.77 -4.99 21.27
N GLY A 63 -12.53 -4.60 21.55
CA GLY A 63 -11.43 -5.51 21.87
C GLY A 63 -10.50 -5.86 20.70
N PHE A 64 -10.74 -5.32 19.51
CA PHE A 64 -9.85 -5.42 18.35
C PHE A 64 -9.47 -4.01 17.84
N THR A 65 -8.41 -3.93 17.05
CA THR A 65 -7.99 -2.71 16.36
C THR A 65 -8.10 -2.92 14.86
N ILE A 66 -8.76 -2.04 14.13
CA ILE A 66 -8.73 -2.04 12.65
C ILE A 66 -7.66 -1.06 12.20
N VAL A 67 -6.65 -1.55 11.50
CA VAL A 67 -5.69 -0.71 10.79
C VAL A 67 -6.14 -0.57 9.34
N THR A 68 -6.30 0.67 8.89
CA THR A 68 -6.57 0.98 7.48
C THR A 68 -5.40 1.76 6.91
N ILE A 69 -4.83 1.29 5.81
CA ILE A 69 -3.76 1.95 5.06
C ILE A 69 -4.30 2.23 3.67
N SER A 70 -4.43 3.49 3.31
CA SER A 70 -4.70 3.92 1.94
C SER A 70 -3.42 4.49 1.33
N ALA A 71 -3.12 4.12 0.10
CA ALA A 71 -1.97 4.62 -0.64
C ALA A 71 -2.39 5.01 -2.05
N VAL A 72 -1.74 6.05 -2.58
CA VAL A 72 -2.11 6.69 -3.84
C VAL A 72 -0.89 6.95 -4.70
N ALA A 73 -1.09 7.04 -6.01
CA ALA A 73 -0.10 7.61 -6.89
C ALA A 73 -0.09 9.14 -6.76
N GLU A 74 0.96 9.76 -7.28
CA GLU A 74 1.07 11.21 -7.44
C GLU A 74 0.86 11.59 -8.91
N ASP A 75 0.15 12.69 -9.13
CA ASP A 75 0.04 13.37 -10.42
C ASP A 75 -0.06 14.88 -10.18
N ASP A 76 0.94 15.63 -10.68
CA ASP A 76 1.06 17.09 -10.58
C ASP A 76 0.91 17.61 -9.14
N GLY A 77 1.65 17.00 -8.22
CA GLY A 77 1.67 17.33 -6.80
C GLY A 77 0.49 16.78 -6.00
N ARG A 78 -0.42 16.01 -6.62
CA ARG A 78 -1.70 15.65 -6.00
C ARG A 78 -1.93 14.14 -5.91
N PRO A 79 -2.74 13.71 -4.92
CA PRO A 79 -3.25 12.33 -4.85
C PRO A 79 -4.00 11.96 -6.13
N ALA A 80 -3.58 10.87 -6.77
CA ALA A 80 -4.16 10.36 -8.01
C ALA A 80 -4.34 8.85 -7.98
N ARG A 81 -5.06 8.33 -8.98
CA ARG A 81 -5.16 6.88 -9.22
C ARG A 81 -3.83 6.34 -9.73
N PRO A 82 -3.50 5.07 -9.44
CA PRO A 82 -4.29 4.09 -8.71
C PRO A 82 -4.40 4.37 -7.20
N PHE A 83 -5.52 3.91 -6.62
CA PHE A 83 -5.71 3.83 -5.18
C PHE A 83 -5.53 2.38 -4.73
N ALA A 84 -4.75 2.17 -3.68
CA ALA A 84 -4.70 0.92 -2.94
C ALA A 84 -5.22 1.13 -1.53
N THR A 85 -6.04 0.20 -1.02
CA THR A 85 -6.47 0.20 0.38
C THR A 85 -6.23 -1.16 0.99
N LEU A 86 -5.52 -1.18 2.11
CA LEU A 86 -5.31 -2.35 2.93
C LEU A 86 -6.06 -2.18 4.24
N LEU A 87 -6.78 -3.21 4.64
CA LEU A 87 -7.44 -3.27 5.94
C LEU A 87 -6.97 -4.54 6.63
N ALA A 88 -6.53 -4.42 7.88
CA ALA A 88 -6.18 -5.54 8.73
C ALA A 88 -6.84 -5.39 10.09
N THR A 89 -7.46 -6.46 10.59
CA THR A 89 -7.95 -6.51 11.97
C THR A 89 -6.87 -7.09 12.86
N LEU A 90 -6.59 -6.41 13.97
CA LEU A 90 -5.67 -6.86 15.00
C LEU A 90 -6.43 -7.36 16.22
N GLU A 91 -6.14 -8.58 16.64
CA GLU A 91 -6.60 -9.19 17.88
C GLU A 91 -5.37 -9.45 18.76
N ASP A 92 -5.39 -8.97 20.01
CA ASP A 92 -4.26 -9.07 20.94
C ASP A 92 -2.91 -8.59 20.36
N GLY A 93 -2.96 -7.62 19.43
CA GLY A 93 -1.79 -7.02 18.78
C GLY A 93 -1.24 -7.79 17.56
N ALA A 94 -1.87 -8.90 17.17
CA ALA A 94 -1.52 -9.67 15.98
C ALA A 94 -2.61 -9.57 14.90
N VAL A 95 -2.25 -9.69 13.63
CA VAL A 95 -3.22 -9.71 12.53
C VAL A 95 -4.08 -10.97 12.64
N ALA A 96 -5.39 -10.78 12.69
CA ALA A 96 -6.37 -11.86 12.73
C ALA A 96 -6.46 -12.55 11.36
N ASP A 97 -6.50 -13.88 11.38
CA ASP A 97 -6.50 -14.71 10.18
C ASP A 97 -7.73 -14.43 9.29
N GLY A 98 -7.51 -14.37 7.97
CA GLY A 98 -8.56 -14.10 6.98
C GLY A 98 -9.24 -12.73 7.07
N THR A 99 -8.72 -11.79 7.87
CA THR A 99 -9.30 -10.44 8.03
C THR A 99 -8.66 -9.38 7.14
N VAL A 100 -7.63 -9.76 6.39
CA VAL A 100 -6.88 -8.84 5.54
C VAL A 100 -7.64 -8.64 4.24
N SER A 101 -7.89 -7.38 3.93
CA SER A 101 -8.49 -6.96 2.67
C SER A 101 -7.51 -6.06 1.92
N VAL A 102 -7.31 -6.32 0.64
CA VAL A 102 -6.56 -5.44 -0.26
C VAL A 102 -7.46 -5.09 -1.43
N ASP A 103 -7.70 -3.80 -1.61
CA ASP A 103 -8.47 -3.24 -2.72
C ASP A 103 -7.53 -2.43 -3.61
N TRP A 104 -7.66 -2.58 -4.93
CA TRP A 104 -6.96 -1.79 -5.92
C TRP A 104 -7.96 -1.18 -6.90
N ARG A 105 -7.87 0.13 -7.13
CA ARG A 105 -8.82 0.86 -7.96
C ARG A 105 -8.13 1.82 -8.93
N THR A 106 -8.40 1.61 -10.21
CA THR A 106 -8.13 2.55 -11.32
C THR A 106 -9.44 3.12 -11.85
N GLU A 107 -9.40 3.91 -12.92
CA GLU A 107 -10.61 4.45 -13.56
C GLU A 107 -11.51 3.32 -14.10
N ASP A 108 -10.89 2.31 -14.73
CA ASP A 108 -11.62 1.27 -15.47
C ASP A 108 -11.63 -0.09 -14.77
N ARG A 109 -10.98 -0.20 -13.60
CA ARG A 109 -10.72 -1.50 -12.97
C ARG A 109 -10.77 -1.43 -11.46
N VAL A 110 -11.49 -2.39 -10.88
CA VAL A 110 -11.49 -2.70 -9.46
C VAL A 110 -11.00 -4.13 -9.28
N LEU A 111 -10.00 -4.30 -8.43
CA LEU A 111 -9.50 -5.60 -8.01
C LEU A 111 -9.61 -5.71 -6.49
N MET A 112 -9.96 -6.90 -5.98
CA MET A 112 -10.11 -7.15 -4.55
C MET A 112 -9.51 -8.50 -4.15
N ALA A 113 -8.73 -8.50 -3.08
CA ALA A 113 -8.33 -9.69 -2.33
C ALA A 113 -8.90 -9.55 -0.90
N ASN A 114 -10.14 -10.01 -0.71
CA ASN A 114 -10.89 -9.90 0.54
C ASN A 114 -11.93 -11.03 0.64
N SER A 115 -12.77 -11.03 1.68
CA SER A 115 -13.82 -12.04 1.85
C SER A 115 -14.86 -12.02 0.72
N ASP A 116 -15.15 -10.84 0.17
CA ASP A 116 -16.18 -10.66 -0.86
C ASP A 116 -15.71 -11.19 -2.22
N SER A 117 -14.40 -11.17 -2.48
CA SER A 117 -13.79 -11.83 -3.63
C SER A 117 -13.62 -13.35 -3.45
N GLY A 118 -13.84 -13.87 -2.24
CA GLY A 118 -13.61 -15.27 -1.88
C GLY A 118 -12.13 -15.65 -1.73
N ALA A 119 -11.22 -14.67 -1.80
CA ALA A 119 -9.78 -14.87 -1.71
C ALA A 119 -9.14 -13.69 -0.93
N PRO A 120 -9.14 -13.72 0.41
CA PRO A 120 -8.43 -12.72 1.20
C PRO A 120 -6.92 -12.79 0.96
N ALA A 121 -6.23 -11.68 1.13
CA ALA A 121 -4.78 -11.65 1.10
C ALA A 121 -4.19 -12.24 2.39
N ASP A 122 -2.99 -12.79 2.30
CA ASP A 122 -2.21 -13.24 3.45
C ASP A 122 -1.26 -12.12 3.91
N VAL A 123 -1.13 -11.93 5.22
CA VAL A 123 -0.08 -11.07 5.79
C VAL A 123 1.04 -11.95 6.33
N THR A 124 2.26 -11.67 5.89
CA THR A 124 3.45 -12.47 6.23
C THR A 124 4.34 -11.82 7.28
N ASP A 125 4.27 -10.49 7.38
CA ASP A 125 4.99 -9.71 8.39
C ASP A 125 4.13 -8.50 8.76
N PHE A 126 3.90 -8.31 10.05
CA PHE A 126 3.23 -7.13 10.58
C PHE A 126 3.93 -6.69 11.85
N SER A 127 4.26 -5.40 11.92
CA SER A 127 4.73 -4.79 13.15
C SER A 127 4.11 -3.42 13.36
N ARG A 128 3.85 -3.10 14.62
CA ARG A 128 3.45 -1.77 15.07
C ARG A 128 4.35 -1.36 16.24
N GLY A 129 5.10 -0.29 16.06
CA GLY A 129 5.91 0.33 17.10
C GLY A 129 5.08 1.17 18.06
N ASP A 130 5.61 1.38 19.26
CA ASP A 130 5.00 2.27 20.27
C ASP A 130 4.97 3.75 19.81
N ASP A 131 5.84 4.11 18.86
CA ASP A 131 5.93 5.42 18.22
C ASP A 131 4.92 5.61 17.07
N GLY A 132 4.10 4.60 16.79
CA GLY A 132 3.13 4.61 15.69
C GLY A 132 3.70 4.13 14.36
N ALA A 133 4.97 3.71 14.30
CA ALA A 133 5.54 3.08 13.10
C ALA A 133 4.78 1.79 12.75
N ILE A 134 4.50 1.58 11.47
CA ILE A 134 3.83 0.38 10.94
C ILE A 134 4.67 -0.19 9.81
N THR A 135 4.92 -1.50 9.86
CA THR A 135 5.38 -2.28 8.71
C THR A 135 4.40 -3.41 8.45
N LEU A 136 4.13 -3.67 7.17
CA LEU A 136 3.26 -4.76 6.76
C LEU A 136 3.74 -5.33 5.43
N SER A 137 3.81 -6.65 5.32
CA SER A 137 4.01 -7.36 4.05
C SER A 137 2.86 -8.32 3.80
N PHE A 138 2.41 -8.40 2.55
CA PHE A 138 1.27 -9.23 2.16
C PHE A 138 1.46 -9.84 0.78
N SER A 139 0.69 -10.88 0.51
CA SER A 139 0.58 -11.50 -0.82
C SER A 139 -0.79 -12.13 -1.01
N GLY A 140 -1.17 -12.39 -2.26
CA GLY A 140 -2.42 -13.07 -2.59
C GLY A 140 -2.78 -13.00 -4.06
N GLU A 141 -4.05 -13.26 -4.36
CA GLU A 141 -4.62 -13.09 -5.69
C GLU A 141 -5.83 -12.16 -5.61
N MET A 142 -5.82 -11.09 -6.40
CA MET A 142 -6.94 -10.16 -6.48
C MET A 142 -7.89 -10.57 -7.61
N GLN A 143 -9.18 -10.69 -7.29
CA GLN A 143 -10.22 -10.93 -8.29
C GLN A 143 -10.66 -9.61 -8.93
N PRO A 144 -10.89 -9.59 -10.25
CA PRO A 144 -11.58 -8.47 -10.88
C PRO A 144 -13.04 -8.43 -10.44
N MET A 145 -13.50 -7.23 -10.08
CA MET A 145 -14.83 -7.01 -9.53
C MET A 145 -15.64 -6.08 -10.44
N GLU A 146 -16.92 -6.41 -10.64
CA GLU A 146 -17.92 -5.51 -11.19
C GLU A 146 -18.56 -4.74 -10.03
N SER A 147 -18.71 -3.42 -10.19
CA SER A 147 -19.52 -2.61 -9.27
C SER A 147 -20.98 -2.73 -9.68
N GLY A 148 -21.81 -3.28 -8.78
CA GLY A 148 -23.25 -3.31 -8.92
C GLY A 148 -23.91 -1.99 -8.50
N ASP A 149 -25.22 -1.91 -8.73
CA ASP A 149 -26.07 -0.90 -8.10
C ASP A 149 -26.08 -1.19 -6.58
N ASP A 150 -26.02 -0.16 -5.72
CA ASP A 150 -26.02 -0.23 -4.24
C ASP A 150 -24.69 -0.56 -3.52
N MET A 151 -23.54 -0.24 -4.11
CA MET A 151 -22.19 -0.47 -3.52
C MET A 151 -21.79 -1.93 -3.36
N ASP A 152 -22.60 -2.87 -3.87
CA ASP A 152 -22.23 -4.27 -3.96
C ASP A 152 -21.12 -4.44 -5.02
N ALA A 153 -20.05 -5.13 -4.65
CA ALA A 153 -19.02 -5.58 -5.59
C ALA A 153 -19.15 -7.10 -5.74
N SER A 154 -19.16 -7.58 -6.97
CA SER A 154 -19.21 -9.03 -7.26
C SER A 154 -18.06 -9.43 -8.17
N PRO A 155 -17.47 -10.62 -8.01
CA PRO A 155 -16.46 -11.10 -8.93
C PRO A 155 -17.00 -11.18 -10.35
N ILE A 156 -16.23 -10.73 -11.34
CA ILE A 156 -16.57 -10.87 -12.75
C ILE A 156 -16.50 -12.35 -13.12
N GLU A 157 -17.58 -12.90 -13.67
CA GLU A 157 -17.63 -14.32 -14.06
C GLU A 157 -16.54 -14.63 -15.11
N GLY A 158 -15.69 -15.61 -14.81
CA GLY A 158 -14.56 -15.97 -15.67
C GLY A 158 -13.39 -14.98 -15.66
N GLY A 159 -13.43 -13.96 -14.79
CA GLY A 159 -12.34 -13.05 -14.54
C GLY A 159 -11.07 -13.80 -14.11
N THR A 160 -9.94 -13.45 -14.70
CA THR A 160 -8.66 -14.07 -14.33
C THR A 160 -8.10 -13.36 -13.08
N PRO A 161 -7.83 -14.09 -11.99
CA PRO A 161 -7.19 -13.53 -10.80
C PRO A 161 -5.82 -12.94 -11.14
N VAL A 162 -5.43 -11.89 -10.42
CA VAL A 162 -4.11 -11.25 -10.59
C VAL A 162 -3.33 -11.37 -9.30
N ALA A 163 -2.14 -11.98 -9.39
CA ALA A 163 -1.24 -12.07 -8.25
C ALA A 163 -0.87 -10.67 -7.75
N VAL A 164 -0.85 -10.50 -6.43
CA VAL A 164 -0.41 -9.29 -5.76
C VAL A 164 0.55 -9.64 -4.64
N GLU A 165 1.58 -8.84 -4.48
CA GLU A 165 2.43 -8.82 -3.30
C GLU A 165 2.84 -7.37 -3.00
N GLY A 166 3.10 -7.06 -1.75
CA GLY A 166 3.55 -5.72 -1.41
C GLY A 166 4.05 -5.56 0.02
N THR A 167 4.75 -4.47 0.23
CA THR A 167 5.26 -4.05 1.53
C THR A 167 4.91 -2.59 1.77
N PHE A 168 4.26 -2.34 2.90
CA PHE A 168 4.02 -1.01 3.42
C PHE A 168 5.01 -0.69 4.55
N THR A 169 5.53 0.54 4.54
CA THR A 169 6.25 1.14 5.67
C THR A 169 5.72 2.55 5.88
N GLY A 170 5.32 2.89 7.09
CA GLY A 170 4.82 4.22 7.40
C GLY A 170 4.59 4.44 8.88
N THR A 171 3.83 5.48 9.20
CA THR A 171 3.48 5.84 10.57
C THR A 171 2.01 6.23 10.70
N LEU A 172 1.44 5.98 11.87
CA LEU A 172 0.19 6.63 12.26
C LEU A 172 0.45 8.13 12.48
N PRO A 173 -0.48 9.01 12.07
CA PRO A 173 -0.45 10.42 12.48
C PRO A 173 -0.54 10.53 14.01
N GLN A 174 0.15 11.53 14.57
CA GLN A 174 0.20 11.80 16.02
C GLN A 174 -0.92 12.76 16.46
#